data_AF-A0A8S0S3R0-F1
#
_entry.id   AF-A0A8S0S3R0-F1
#
_cell.length_a   1.000
_cell.length_b   1.000
_cell.length_c   1.000
_cell.angle_alpha   90.00
_cell.angle_beta   90.00
_cell.angle_gamma   90.00
#
_symmetry.space_group_name_H-M   'P 1'
#
loop_
_entity.id
_entity.type
_entity.pdbx_description
1 polymer ?
#
loop_
_entity_poly.entity_id
_entity_poly.type
_entity_poly.pdbx_seq_one_letter_code
_entity_poly.pdbx_strand_id
1 'polypeptide(L)'
;MFGVSVRTGQSGSGSPRSVGSPGSVSSPTSKGTPRSISSPKRDVGEIDTRAPFQSVKAAVSLFGEAGASPRTPVVKKTQTLEERVLEKETQHHLTLKELEYYREQLRSADIAKAQALRDLKKANRTLQELTNKLENLSESKQAAFEATEVANKRAKELEEQKSIRAQLGDDAWRLDVDSERERYKASAGELISTKQELTNLRQDFDAALEAKLAAIQEEEEAQHTTKVNQERLSQLSKEVTSLHETLGQVKLASIQAQEQYSKLIAEKEVRLLNHKTAKEEVDKKIMGMKAEYDTKFGENLEEKLEETTEAIKVLQEQLKDVKTSDLTSLKTIVSELDDAKRTLQEMVAEENSLRSSVESLKLELENVKRERSESEKKAVEAESAAESLQTDLAKSKTELEAAISGETKSDDTHLALEQQLTEAENARLEAEEMKKKAEVLKQEAEEARIATKEAEEKLQIALKEAEKAKAAERLADDQIHNSPKPDSSGGSGRRIKLSVEEFELLKKKIEEIGHEADVKVATAMAQVETINASEKKWLKKVETTLKENEDLQSEIEDALKRAEMAEAAKKVVEGELQKWRQREQREIGEY
;
A
#
# COMPACT_ATOMS: atom_id res chain seq x y z
N MET A 1 28.94 -36.56 -66.69
CA MET A 1 29.82 -36.80 -67.84
C MET A 1 30.70 -35.57 -67.99
N PHE A 2 31.95 -35.68 -67.53
CA PHE A 2 33.17 -35.69 -68.36
C PHE A 2 33.49 -34.29 -68.91
N GLY A 3 34.67 -33.69 -68.73
CA GLY A 3 35.96 -34.11 -68.17
C GLY A 3 36.89 -32.89 -68.21
N VAL A 4 37.81 -32.70 -67.25
CA VAL A 4 39.18 -33.29 -67.22
C VAL A 4 40.05 -32.62 -68.30
N SER A 5 40.96 -31.69 -67.94
CA SER A 5 42.43 -31.89 -67.75
C SER A 5 43.19 -30.87 -68.64
N VAL A 6 44.45 -30.43 -68.47
CA VAL A 6 45.62 -30.86 -67.67
C VAL A 6 46.78 -29.85 -67.88
N ARG A 7 47.66 -29.73 -66.86
CA ARG A 7 49.14 -29.51 -66.79
C ARG A 7 49.82 -28.49 -67.74
N THR A 8 50.92 -27.83 -67.36
CA THR A 8 52.27 -28.31 -66.94
C THR A 8 53.04 -27.11 -66.35
N GLY A 9 54.09 -27.17 -65.52
CA GLY A 9 55.01 -28.18 -64.97
C GLY A 9 56.07 -27.41 -64.13
N GLN A 10 56.50 -27.91 -62.96
CA GLN A 10 57.88 -28.38 -62.66
C GLN A 10 59.02 -27.46 -63.14
N SER A 11 59.99 -27.01 -62.33
CA SER A 11 60.96 -27.70 -61.44
C SER A 11 61.76 -26.60 -60.70
N GLY A 12 62.45 -26.72 -59.55
CA GLY A 12 63.04 -27.84 -58.81
C GLY A 12 64.49 -27.49 -58.41
N SER A 13 64.87 -27.77 -57.15
CA SER A 13 66.25 -27.82 -56.56
C SER A 13 66.98 -26.49 -56.32
N GLY A 14 67.75 -26.26 -55.24
CA GLY A 14 68.19 -27.14 -54.15
C GLY A 14 68.89 -26.35 -53.02
N SER A 15 68.93 -26.96 -51.83
CA SER A 15 69.84 -26.67 -50.70
C SER A 15 71.17 -27.45 -50.95
N PRO A 16 72.32 -27.30 -50.23
CA PRO A 16 72.42 -27.10 -48.76
C PRO A 16 73.69 -26.39 -48.17
N ARG A 17 73.69 -26.22 -46.82
CA ARG A 17 74.82 -26.35 -45.82
C ARG A 17 76.06 -25.42 -45.95
N SER A 18 76.90 -25.14 -44.94
CA SER A 18 76.92 -25.16 -43.46
C SER A 18 78.36 -24.83 -42.99
N VAL A 19 78.50 -24.41 -41.72
CA VAL A 19 79.67 -24.48 -40.78
C VAL A 19 80.91 -23.58 -40.96
N GLY A 20 81.35 -22.97 -39.83
CA GLY A 20 82.76 -22.75 -39.52
C GLY A 20 83.11 -21.59 -38.56
N SER A 21 83.13 -21.83 -37.24
CA SER A 21 84.08 -21.17 -36.29
C SER A 21 85.47 -21.86 -36.40
N PRO A 22 86.63 -21.46 -35.77
CA PRO A 22 86.83 -20.65 -34.54
C PRO A 22 88.15 -19.78 -34.45
N GLY A 23 88.41 -19.17 -33.27
CA GLY A 23 89.74 -18.84 -32.69
C GLY A 23 90.35 -17.47 -33.09
N SER A 24 90.63 -16.48 -32.21
CA SER A 24 91.43 -16.34 -30.97
C SER A 24 92.88 -15.83 -31.18
N VAL A 25 93.31 -14.95 -30.26
CA VAL A 25 94.68 -14.41 -29.95
C VAL A 25 95.25 -13.41 -30.98
N SER A 26 95.90 -12.27 -30.65
CA SER A 26 96.66 -11.82 -29.47
C SER A 26 96.90 -10.29 -29.48
N SER A 27 96.97 -9.67 -28.29
CA SER A 27 97.47 -8.29 -28.03
C SER A 27 98.98 -8.11 -28.35
N PRO A 28 99.55 -6.88 -28.37
CA PRO A 28 100.01 -6.26 -27.10
C PRO A 28 99.98 -4.70 -27.02
N THR A 29 99.86 -4.17 -25.78
CA THR A 29 100.40 -2.90 -25.15
C THR A 29 100.47 -1.57 -25.94
N SER A 30 100.23 -0.35 -25.40
CA SER A 30 100.42 0.20 -24.04
C SER A 30 99.76 1.60 -23.81
N LYS A 31 99.38 1.84 -22.55
CA LYS A 31 99.43 3.09 -21.73
C LYS A 31 98.55 4.32 -22.05
N GLY A 32 97.70 4.66 -21.06
CA GLY A 32 97.36 6.06 -20.71
C GLY A 32 95.95 6.34 -20.18
N THR A 33 95.64 6.00 -18.92
CA THR A 33 94.49 6.56 -18.14
C THR A 33 94.99 7.78 -17.32
N PRO A 34 94.15 8.65 -16.67
CA PRO A 34 92.80 8.37 -16.16
C PRO A 34 91.73 9.48 -16.26
N ARG A 35 90.45 9.08 -16.25
CA ARG A 35 89.46 9.59 -15.28
C ARG A 35 88.17 8.76 -15.27
N SER A 36 87.92 8.19 -14.09
CA SER A 36 86.64 7.75 -13.50
C SER A 36 85.50 8.71 -13.89
N ILE A 37 84.30 8.26 -14.26
CA ILE A 37 83.28 7.61 -13.41
C ILE A 37 82.38 6.73 -14.32
N SER A 38 82.27 5.44 -14.00
CA SER A 38 81.29 4.52 -14.60
C SER A 38 80.34 4.00 -13.52
N SER A 39 79.04 4.17 -13.78
CA SER A 39 77.89 3.32 -13.48
C SER A 39 77.89 2.41 -12.23
N PRO A 40 76.85 2.46 -11.38
CA PRO A 40 76.55 1.32 -10.54
C PRO A 40 75.91 0.22 -11.40
N LYS A 41 76.45 -0.98 -11.22
CA LYS A 41 75.93 -2.24 -11.72
C LYS A 41 74.48 -2.46 -11.24
N ARG A 42 73.70 -3.15 -12.08
CA ARG A 42 72.63 -4.03 -11.60
C ARG A 42 73.24 -4.96 -10.55
N ASP A 43 72.78 -4.83 -9.32
CA ASP A 43 72.83 -5.94 -8.39
C ASP A 43 71.41 -6.45 -8.19
N VAL A 44 71.32 -7.77 -8.19
CA VAL A 44 70.12 -8.57 -8.29
C VAL A 44 69.29 -8.40 -7.02
N GLY A 45 68.01 -8.03 -7.15
CA GLY A 45 67.10 -8.11 -6.02
C GLY A 45 66.96 -9.57 -5.60
N GLU A 46 67.50 -9.91 -4.43
CA GLU A 46 67.08 -11.10 -3.68
C GLU A 46 65.55 -11.02 -3.52
N ILE A 47 64.84 -11.98 -4.11
CA ILE A 47 63.42 -12.16 -3.83
C ILE A 47 63.35 -12.73 -2.42
N ASP A 48 62.89 -11.93 -1.47
CA ASP A 48 62.44 -12.41 -0.18
C ASP A 48 61.20 -13.32 -0.41
N THR A 49 61.43 -14.64 -0.39
CA THR A 49 60.38 -15.67 -0.48
C THR A 49 59.75 -15.99 0.87
N ARG A 50 59.87 -15.13 1.90
CA ARG A 50 59.13 -15.33 3.15
C ARG A 50 57.69 -14.86 3.01
N ALA A 51 56.82 -15.83 2.73
CA ALA A 51 55.38 -15.68 2.78
C ALA A 51 54.88 -15.25 4.17
N PRO A 52 53.86 -14.38 4.25
CA PRO A 52 52.80 -14.53 5.22
C PRO A 52 51.65 -15.26 4.53
N PHE A 53 51.58 -16.57 4.75
CA PHE A 53 50.43 -17.40 4.38
C PHE A 53 49.16 -16.80 5.02
N GLN A 54 48.23 -16.31 4.19
CA GLN A 54 46.87 -16.03 4.62
C GLN A 54 45.91 -17.00 3.92
N SER A 55 45.58 -18.05 4.67
CA SER A 55 44.32 -18.80 4.68
C SER A 55 43.60 -19.07 3.35
N VAL A 56 43.66 -20.34 2.94
CA VAL A 56 42.85 -20.98 1.88
C VAL A 56 41.33 -20.94 2.18
N LYS A 57 40.90 -20.34 3.30
CA LYS A 57 39.49 -20.18 3.66
C LYS A 57 38.74 -19.13 2.82
N ALA A 58 39.44 -18.20 2.17
CA ALA A 58 38.80 -17.17 1.33
C ALA A 58 38.47 -17.66 -0.09
N ALA A 59 39.21 -18.64 -0.62
CA ALA A 59 39.02 -19.14 -1.98
C ALA A 59 37.84 -20.13 -2.14
N VAL A 60 37.26 -20.60 -1.02
CA VAL A 60 36.11 -21.52 -1.03
C VAL A 60 34.76 -20.79 -1.08
N SER A 61 34.73 -19.46 -0.91
CA SER A 61 33.48 -18.68 -0.94
C SER A 61 33.03 -18.23 -2.33
N LEU A 62 33.77 -18.56 -3.39
CA LEU A 62 33.42 -18.18 -4.78
C LEU A 62 32.68 -19.29 -5.56
N PHE A 63 32.56 -20.51 -5.03
CA PHE A 63 32.04 -21.67 -5.78
C PHE A 63 31.07 -22.62 -5.03
N GLY A 64 30.37 -22.15 -4.00
CA GLY A 64 29.13 -22.78 -3.51
C GLY A 64 28.21 -21.65 -3.06
N GLU A 65 26.99 -21.49 -3.57
CA GLU A 65 25.90 -22.45 -3.46
C GLU A 65 24.73 -21.94 -4.31
N ALA A 66 24.28 -22.73 -5.29
CA ALA A 66 23.02 -22.53 -5.98
C ALA A 66 22.01 -23.51 -5.38
N GLY A 67 20.96 -22.99 -4.71
CA GLY A 67 19.88 -23.83 -4.18
C GLY A 67 18.83 -23.11 -3.31
N ALA A 68 17.76 -22.66 -3.95
CA ALA A 68 16.37 -22.58 -3.46
C ALA A 68 15.90 -21.55 -2.38
N SER A 69 15.15 -20.53 -2.87
CA SER A 69 13.82 -20.04 -2.39
C SER A 69 13.70 -19.22 -1.06
N PRO A 70 12.58 -18.50 -0.79
CA PRO A 70 12.57 -17.03 -0.85
C PRO A 70 12.00 -16.34 0.40
N ARG A 71 12.59 -15.23 0.90
CA ARG A 71 11.86 -14.07 1.49
C ARG A 71 12.75 -12.97 2.09
N THR A 72 12.26 -11.74 1.90
CA THR A 72 12.53 -10.44 2.56
C THR A 72 13.61 -9.50 1.97
N PRO A 73 13.32 -8.19 1.88
CA PRO A 73 14.14 -7.21 1.19
C PRO A 73 15.16 -6.57 2.14
N VAL A 74 16.43 -6.53 1.75
CA VAL A 74 17.46 -5.77 2.47
C VAL A 74 17.99 -4.65 1.59
N VAL A 75 17.80 -3.45 2.13
CA VAL A 75 18.23 -2.12 1.72
C VAL A 75 19.63 -2.12 1.09
N LYS A 76 19.73 -1.66 -0.17
CA LYS A 76 21.01 -1.28 -0.77
C LYS A 76 21.51 -0.01 -0.08
N LYS A 77 22.58 -0.12 0.72
CA LYS A 77 23.32 1.02 1.26
C LYS A 77 23.82 1.90 0.10
N THR A 78 23.38 3.14 0.09
CA THR A 78 23.93 4.22 -0.73
C THR A 78 25.38 4.48 -0.31
N GLN A 79 26.33 4.27 -1.23
CA GLN A 79 27.70 4.77 -1.08
C GLN A 79 27.66 6.27 -0.81
N THR A 80 28.31 6.69 0.28
CA THR A 80 28.33 8.09 0.71
C THR A 80 29.10 8.93 -0.31
N LEU A 81 28.71 10.20 -0.42
CA LEU A 81 29.26 11.14 -1.42
C LEU A 81 30.78 11.32 -1.26
N GLU A 82 31.28 11.20 -0.03
CA GLU A 82 32.70 11.24 0.33
C GLU A 82 33.49 10.05 -0.24
N GLU A 83 32.92 8.84 -0.26
CA GLU A 83 33.57 7.64 -0.79
C GLU A 83 33.77 7.75 -2.31
N ARG A 84 32.78 8.31 -3.02
CA ARG A 84 32.88 8.60 -4.48
C ARG A 84 33.83 9.75 -4.80
N VAL A 85 34.01 10.70 -3.90
CA VAL A 85 34.99 11.79 -4.06
C VAL A 85 36.41 11.24 -3.88
N LEU A 86 36.63 10.39 -2.88
CA LEU A 86 37.92 9.72 -2.65
C LEU A 86 38.32 8.79 -3.80
N GLU A 87 37.36 8.05 -4.37
CA GLU A 87 37.62 7.18 -5.54
C GLU A 87 37.98 8.00 -6.79
N LYS A 88 37.34 9.16 -7.00
CA LYS A 88 37.69 10.08 -8.09
C LYS A 88 39.01 10.79 -7.87
N GLU A 89 39.34 11.13 -6.63
CA GLU A 89 40.60 11.78 -6.25
C GLU A 89 41.78 10.81 -6.42
N THR A 90 41.60 9.54 -6.04
CA THR A 90 42.60 8.48 -6.28
C THR A 90 42.77 8.19 -7.77
N GLN A 91 41.70 8.13 -8.57
CA GLN A 91 41.79 8.04 -10.02
C GLN A 91 42.51 9.25 -10.64
N HIS A 92 42.20 10.47 -10.18
CA HIS A 92 42.88 11.68 -10.66
C HIS A 92 44.38 11.62 -10.37
N HIS A 93 44.77 11.19 -9.17
CA HIS A 93 46.17 11.07 -8.81
C HIS A 93 46.91 10.01 -9.64
N LEU A 94 46.25 8.91 -10.02
CA LEU A 94 46.81 7.92 -10.95
C LEU A 94 47.00 8.51 -12.35
N THR A 95 46.02 9.25 -12.88
CA THR A 95 46.15 9.90 -14.20
C THR A 95 47.26 10.95 -14.23
N LEU A 96 47.48 11.68 -13.13
CA LEU A 96 48.59 12.63 -13.02
C LEU A 96 49.95 11.92 -13.03
N LYS A 97 50.07 10.78 -12.35
CA LYS A 97 51.29 9.96 -12.38
C LYS A 97 51.58 9.37 -13.75
N GLU A 98 50.55 8.88 -14.46
CA GLU A 98 50.69 8.42 -15.84
C GLU A 98 51.11 9.55 -16.79
N LEU A 99 50.53 10.74 -16.62
CA LEU A 99 50.89 11.93 -17.40
C LEU A 99 52.35 12.33 -17.15
N GLU A 100 52.80 12.31 -15.90
CA GLU A 100 54.18 12.61 -15.53
C GLU A 100 55.16 11.56 -16.08
N TYR A 101 54.76 10.28 -16.07
CA TYR A 101 55.52 9.21 -16.73
C TYR A 101 55.69 9.47 -18.24
N TYR A 102 54.62 9.83 -18.95
CA TYR A 102 54.71 10.12 -20.39
C TYR A 102 55.50 11.41 -20.69
N ARG A 103 55.41 12.43 -19.83
CA ARG A 103 56.24 13.63 -19.95
C ARG A 103 57.73 13.32 -19.81
N GLU A 104 58.09 12.42 -18.90
CA GLU A 104 59.49 12.03 -18.71
C GLU A 104 60.00 11.19 -19.90
N GLN A 105 59.16 10.32 -20.47
CA GLN A 105 59.49 9.61 -21.72
C GLN A 105 59.66 10.57 -22.90
N LEU A 106 58.85 11.63 -22.98
CA LEU A 106 59.02 12.64 -24.02
C LEU A 106 60.35 13.40 -23.85
N ARG A 107 60.70 13.79 -22.62
CA ARG A 107 61.99 14.44 -22.34
C ARG A 107 63.18 13.55 -22.69
N SER A 108 63.13 12.28 -22.33
CA SER A 108 64.23 11.34 -22.63
C SER A 108 64.40 11.16 -24.14
N ALA A 109 63.30 11.07 -24.89
CA ALA A 109 63.30 11.01 -26.34
C ALA A 109 63.85 12.31 -26.98
N ASP A 110 63.47 13.48 -26.48
CA ASP A 110 63.98 14.76 -26.97
C ASP A 110 65.49 14.92 -26.73
N ILE A 111 65.99 14.47 -25.57
CA ILE A 111 67.42 14.46 -25.26
C ILE A 111 68.17 13.50 -26.21
N ALA A 112 67.63 12.30 -26.43
CA ALA A 112 68.21 11.31 -27.35
C ALA A 112 68.26 11.85 -28.78
N LYS A 113 67.18 12.47 -29.27
CA LYS A 113 67.12 13.13 -30.59
C LYS A 113 68.15 14.26 -30.70
N ALA A 114 68.26 15.11 -29.68
CA ALA A 114 69.23 16.20 -29.68
C ALA A 114 70.69 15.69 -29.67
N GLN A 115 70.95 14.54 -29.05
CA GLN A 115 72.25 13.88 -29.08
C GLN A 115 72.53 13.30 -30.48
N ALA A 116 71.59 12.57 -31.06
CA ALA A 116 71.71 12.00 -32.40
C ALA A 116 71.99 13.07 -33.47
N LEU A 117 71.29 14.21 -33.43
CA LEU A 117 71.55 15.33 -34.35
C LEU A 117 72.94 15.95 -34.18
N ARG A 118 73.47 15.99 -32.94
CA ARG A 118 74.83 16.47 -32.69
C ARG A 118 75.88 15.51 -33.23
N ASP A 119 75.66 14.21 -33.10
CA ASP A 119 76.58 13.20 -33.59
C ASP A 119 76.52 13.07 -35.12
N LEU A 120 75.35 13.19 -35.74
CA LEU A 120 75.20 13.32 -37.20
C LEU A 120 75.98 14.51 -37.76
N LYS A 121 75.90 15.68 -37.10
CA LYS A 121 76.69 16.85 -37.51
C LYS A 121 78.20 16.63 -37.38
N LYS A 122 78.67 15.85 -36.40
CA LYS A 122 80.08 15.48 -36.29
C LYS A 122 80.48 14.51 -37.39
N ALA A 123 79.68 13.47 -37.64
CA ALA A 123 79.91 12.50 -38.69
C ALA A 123 79.98 13.15 -40.09
N ASN A 124 79.11 14.12 -40.37
CA ASN A 124 79.16 14.87 -41.62
C ASN A 124 80.45 15.70 -41.78
N ARG A 125 80.93 16.34 -40.70
CA ARG A 125 82.21 17.06 -40.74
C ARG A 125 83.38 16.10 -41.00
N THR A 126 83.42 14.96 -40.32
CA THR A 126 84.47 13.97 -40.54
C THR A 126 84.43 13.39 -41.94
N LEU A 127 83.23 13.16 -42.51
CA LEU A 127 83.08 12.71 -43.89
C LEU A 127 83.66 13.75 -44.86
N GLN A 128 83.33 15.03 -44.67
CA GLN A 128 83.87 16.10 -45.51
C GLN A 128 85.41 16.21 -45.41
N GLU A 129 85.97 16.09 -44.20
CA GLU A 129 87.42 16.07 -44.00
C GLU A 129 88.09 14.88 -44.69
N LEU A 130 87.49 13.69 -44.64
CA LEU A 130 88.00 12.49 -45.31
C LEU A 130 87.89 12.60 -46.83
N THR A 131 86.79 13.13 -47.36
CA THR A 131 86.63 13.42 -48.80
C THR A 131 87.71 14.36 -49.29
N ASN A 132 87.98 15.46 -48.59
CA ASN A 132 89.03 16.40 -48.96
C ASN A 132 90.42 15.74 -48.91
N LYS A 133 90.69 14.88 -47.92
CA LYS A 133 91.94 14.12 -47.85
C LYS A 133 92.10 13.15 -49.01
N LEU A 134 91.01 12.46 -49.40
CA LEU A 134 91.01 11.55 -50.53
C LEU A 134 91.27 12.29 -51.85
N GLU A 135 90.65 13.45 -52.04
CA GLU A 135 90.90 14.31 -53.19
C GLU A 135 92.38 14.71 -53.27
N ASN A 136 92.94 15.26 -52.20
CA ASN A 136 94.36 15.64 -52.13
C ASN A 136 95.31 14.45 -52.37
N LEU A 137 95.01 13.26 -51.81
CA LEU A 137 95.80 12.06 -52.04
C LEU A 137 95.70 11.57 -53.49
N SER A 138 94.52 11.70 -54.11
CA SER A 138 94.32 11.33 -55.51
C SER A 138 95.11 12.24 -56.46
N GLU A 139 95.13 13.55 -56.18
CA GLU A 139 95.95 14.53 -56.91
C GLU A 139 97.44 14.27 -56.71
N SER A 140 97.88 14.02 -55.47
CA SER A 140 99.26 13.68 -55.16
C SER A 140 99.72 12.39 -55.85
N LYS A 141 98.86 11.36 -55.86
CA LYS A 141 99.10 10.10 -56.59
C LYS A 141 99.24 10.36 -58.10
N GLN A 142 98.36 11.18 -58.68
CA GLN A 142 98.43 11.53 -60.10
C GLN A 142 99.75 12.26 -60.44
N ALA A 143 100.15 13.23 -59.61
CA ALA A 143 101.42 13.94 -59.76
C ALA A 143 102.63 12.98 -59.63
N ALA A 144 102.59 12.02 -58.71
CA ALA A 144 103.62 11.00 -58.57
C ALA A 144 103.71 10.10 -59.82
N PHE A 145 102.58 9.70 -60.41
CA PHE A 145 102.59 8.96 -61.67
C PHE A 145 103.25 9.77 -62.78
N GLU A 146 102.86 11.02 -62.96
CA GLU A 146 103.46 11.91 -63.97
C GLU A 146 104.96 12.08 -63.77
N ALA A 147 105.43 12.25 -62.52
CA ALA A 147 106.85 12.31 -62.20
C ALA A 147 107.60 11.00 -62.53
N THR A 148 107.00 9.84 -62.25
CA THR A 148 107.59 8.54 -62.61
C THR A 148 107.63 8.31 -64.11
N GLU A 149 106.63 8.76 -64.86
CA GLU A 149 106.64 8.69 -66.33
C GLU A 149 107.74 9.57 -66.92
N VAL A 150 107.94 10.77 -66.37
CA VAL A 150 109.04 11.67 -66.76
C VAL A 150 110.40 11.04 -66.44
N ALA A 151 110.57 10.45 -65.26
CA ALA A 151 111.81 9.76 -64.87
C ALA A 151 112.08 8.54 -65.75
N ASN A 152 111.05 7.77 -66.12
CA ASN A 152 111.17 6.62 -67.01
C ASN A 152 111.57 7.03 -68.43
N LYS A 153 111.00 8.13 -68.96
CA LYS A 153 111.43 8.70 -70.25
C LYS A 153 112.92 9.08 -70.19
N ARG A 154 113.35 9.76 -69.12
CA ARG A 154 114.77 10.14 -68.92
C ARG A 154 115.69 8.92 -68.74
N ALA A 155 115.24 7.87 -68.06
CA ALA A 155 116.00 6.63 -67.89
C ALA A 155 116.19 5.90 -69.24
N LYS A 156 115.17 5.87 -70.09
CA LYS A 156 115.29 5.34 -71.47
C LYS A 156 116.25 6.15 -72.32
N GLU A 157 116.20 7.48 -72.25
CA GLU A 157 117.17 8.36 -72.93
C GLU A 157 118.62 8.08 -72.47
N LEU A 158 118.84 7.88 -71.16
CA LEU A 158 120.15 7.52 -70.61
C LEU A 158 120.58 6.10 -70.99
N GLU A 159 119.66 5.14 -71.11
CA GLU A 159 119.94 3.79 -71.59
C GLU A 159 120.32 3.77 -73.09
N GLU A 160 119.66 4.58 -73.91
CA GLU A 160 120.06 4.84 -75.30
C GLU A 160 121.45 5.47 -75.38
N GLN A 161 121.76 6.44 -74.50
CA GLN A 161 123.11 7.03 -74.38
C GLN A 161 124.16 6.03 -73.88
N LYS A 162 123.77 5.06 -73.04
CA LYS A 162 124.64 4.00 -72.54
C LYS A 162 125.06 3.04 -73.65
N SER A 163 124.19 2.77 -74.63
CA SER A 163 124.55 1.99 -75.82
C SER A 163 125.64 2.68 -76.67
N ILE A 164 125.85 3.99 -76.51
CA ILE A 164 126.84 4.78 -77.24
C ILE A 164 128.19 4.87 -76.49
N ARG A 165 128.23 4.57 -75.18
CA ARG A 165 129.40 4.84 -74.32
C ARG A 165 129.90 3.63 -73.52
N ALA A 166 130.03 2.47 -74.16
CA ALA A 166 130.57 1.26 -73.52
C ALA A 166 132.12 1.18 -73.56
N GLN A 167 132.87 2.22 -73.13
CA GLN A 167 134.36 2.18 -73.11
C GLN A 167 135.09 2.91 -71.94
N LEU A 168 134.46 3.34 -70.84
CA LEU A 168 135.22 3.94 -69.71
C LEU A 168 134.69 3.57 -68.31
N GLY A 169 135.58 2.99 -67.49
CA GLY A 169 135.59 3.08 -66.01
C GLY A 169 134.46 2.35 -65.26
N ASP A 170 134.71 1.10 -64.91
CA ASP A 170 133.73 0.10 -64.46
C ASP A 170 133.12 0.34 -63.04
N ASP A 171 133.70 1.21 -62.21
CA ASP A 171 133.30 1.38 -60.80
C ASP A 171 132.32 2.52 -60.52
N ALA A 172 132.42 3.65 -61.24
CA ALA A 172 131.47 4.76 -61.08
C ALA A 172 130.08 4.39 -61.60
N TRP A 173 130.03 3.64 -62.71
CA TRP A 173 128.77 3.19 -63.29
C TRP A 173 128.07 2.12 -62.43
N ARG A 174 128.82 1.22 -61.77
CA ARG A 174 128.22 0.27 -60.80
C ARG A 174 127.57 0.98 -59.62
N LEU A 175 128.25 1.97 -59.04
CA LEU A 175 127.71 2.75 -57.93
C LEU A 175 126.42 3.50 -58.33
N ASP A 176 126.39 4.09 -59.52
CA ASP A 176 125.20 4.76 -60.04
C ASP A 176 124.04 3.77 -60.25
N VAL A 177 124.29 2.58 -60.80
CA VAL A 177 123.28 1.54 -60.97
C VAL A 177 122.74 1.04 -59.62
N ASP A 178 123.61 0.81 -58.64
CA ASP A 178 123.20 0.38 -57.31
C ASP A 178 122.41 1.47 -56.57
N SER A 179 122.79 2.74 -56.75
CA SER A 179 122.05 3.90 -56.26
C SER A 179 120.64 4.00 -56.87
N GLU A 180 120.50 3.80 -58.18
CA GLU A 180 119.18 3.76 -58.84
C GLU A 180 118.34 2.54 -58.41
N ARG A 181 118.97 1.38 -58.15
CA ARG A 181 118.26 0.19 -57.62
C ARG A 181 117.68 0.44 -56.24
N GLU A 182 118.43 1.08 -55.34
CA GLU A 182 117.91 1.41 -54.01
C GLU A 182 116.80 2.47 -54.08
N ARG A 183 116.90 3.45 -54.99
CA ARG A 183 115.79 4.38 -55.24
C ARG A 183 114.55 3.67 -55.79
N TYR A 184 114.71 2.75 -56.73
CA TYR A 184 113.60 1.95 -57.25
C TYR A 184 112.95 1.12 -56.13
N LYS A 185 113.76 0.49 -55.27
CA LYS A 185 113.26 -0.29 -54.13
C LYS A 185 112.49 0.58 -53.13
N ALA A 186 112.97 1.79 -52.84
CA ALA A 186 112.27 2.76 -52.02
C ALA A 186 110.92 3.16 -52.65
N SER A 187 110.91 3.54 -53.93
CA SER A 187 109.68 3.90 -54.65
C SER A 187 108.69 2.72 -54.77
N ALA A 188 109.18 1.49 -54.94
CA ALA A 188 108.34 0.29 -54.94
C ALA A 188 107.71 0.03 -53.56
N GLY A 189 108.45 0.28 -52.47
CA GLY A 189 107.93 0.21 -51.10
C GLY A 189 106.82 1.24 -50.83
N GLU A 190 107.03 2.50 -51.25
CA GLU A 190 106.02 3.56 -51.19
C GLU A 190 104.78 3.21 -52.00
N LEU A 191 104.94 2.64 -53.21
CA LEU A 191 103.82 2.18 -54.03
C LEU A 191 103.02 1.06 -53.34
N ILE A 192 103.68 0.15 -52.63
CA ILE A 192 102.99 -0.91 -51.88
C ILE A 192 102.24 -0.31 -50.69
N SER A 193 102.85 0.62 -49.94
CA SER A 193 102.20 1.30 -48.80
C SER A 193 100.95 2.08 -49.26
N THR A 194 101.08 2.88 -50.32
CA THR A 194 99.96 3.66 -50.87
C THR A 194 98.84 2.77 -51.44
N LYS A 195 99.17 1.60 -52.01
CA LYS A 195 98.16 0.61 -52.41
C LYS A 195 97.42 0.03 -51.21
N GLN A 196 98.11 -0.26 -50.11
CA GLN A 196 97.48 -0.76 -48.90
C GLN A 196 96.57 0.30 -48.25
N GLU A 197 97.02 1.55 -48.21
CA GLU A 197 96.21 2.67 -47.74
C GLU A 197 94.96 2.86 -48.62
N LEU A 198 95.08 2.73 -49.94
CA LEU A 198 93.93 2.78 -50.86
C LEU A 198 92.92 1.65 -50.59
N THR A 199 93.39 0.44 -50.29
CA THR A 199 92.49 -0.67 -49.95
C THR A 199 91.79 -0.45 -48.61
N ASN A 200 92.50 0.08 -47.61
CA ASN A 200 91.91 0.40 -46.31
C ASN A 200 90.85 1.50 -46.47
N LEU A 201 91.15 2.55 -47.24
CA LEU A 201 90.21 3.64 -47.48
C LEU A 201 88.95 3.18 -48.24
N ARG A 202 89.08 2.23 -49.17
CA ARG A 202 87.92 1.62 -49.83
C ARG A 202 87.02 0.88 -48.83
N GLN A 203 87.61 0.11 -47.93
CA GLN A 203 86.86 -0.58 -46.88
C GLN A 203 86.18 0.41 -45.93
N ASP A 204 86.88 1.48 -45.52
CA ASP A 204 86.30 2.53 -44.69
C ASP A 204 85.15 3.26 -45.40
N PHE A 205 85.26 3.49 -46.71
CA PHE A 205 84.19 4.08 -47.52
C PHE A 205 82.97 3.17 -47.60
N ASP A 206 83.17 1.87 -47.87
CA ASP A 206 82.09 0.89 -47.91
C ASP A 206 81.37 0.79 -46.55
N ALA A 207 82.13 0.74 -45.45
CA ALA A 207 81.58 0.74 -44.09
C ALA A 207 80.81 2.04 -43.77
N ALA A 208 81.32 3.20 -44.21
CA ALA A 208 80.63 4.48 -44.04
C ALA A 208 79.33 4.54 -44.88
N LEU A 209 79.32 3.94 -46.07
CA LEU A 209 78.14 3.86 -46.92
C LEU A 209 77.07 2.94 -46.29
N GLU A 210 77.45 1.78 -45.78
CA GLU A 210 76.55 0.88 -45.03
C GLU A 210 75.98 1.57 -43.79
N ALA A 211 76.81 2.26 -43.00
CA ALA A 211 76.34 3.02 -41.83
C ALA A 211 75.36 4.14 -42.20
N LYS A 212 75.59 4.83 -43.34
CA LYS A 212 74.67 5.84 -43.86
C LYS A 212 73.32 5.22 -44.26
N LEU A 213 73.33 4.08 -44.95
CA LEU A 213 72.10 3.39 -45.34
C LEU A 213 71.31 2.92 -44.11
N ALA A 214 71.99 2.37 -43.11
CA ALA A 214 71.36 1.98 -41.85
C ALA A 214 70.74 3.19 -41.12
N ALA A 215 71.44 4.33 -41.08
CA ALA A 215 70.92 5.56 -40.48
C ALA A 215 69.69 6.12 -41.21
N ILE A 216 69.65 6.02 -42.55
CA ILE A 216 68.49 6.43 -43.35
C ILE A 216 67.29 5.52 -43.03
N GLN A 217 67.50 4.20 -42.97
CA GLN A 217 66.43 3.26 -42.62
C GLN A 217 65.89 3.52 -41.20
N GLU A 218 66.76 3.77 -40.22
CA GLU A 218 66.35 4.11 -38.85
C GLU A 218 65.57 5.44 -38.81
N GLU A 219 65.96 6.44 -39.61
CA GLU A 219 65.22 7.69 -39.76
C GLU A 219 63.83 7.45 -40.35
N GLU A 220 63.70 6.62 -41.39
CA GLU A 220 62.41 6.27 -42.01
C GLU A 220 61.48 5.55 -41.02
N GLU A 221 62.01 4.58 -40.25
CA GLU A 221 61.25 3.89 -39.20
C GLU A 221 60.79 4.84 -38.09
N ALA A 222 61.65 5.79 -37.68
CA ALA A 222 61.30 6.85 -36.73
C ALA A 222 60.24 7.81 -37.29
N GLN A 223 60.33 8.18 -38.57
CA GLN A 223 59.33 9.00 -39.24
C GLN A 223 57.98 8.28 -39.35
N HIS A 224 57.98 6.99 -39.71
CA HIS A 224 56.75 6.19 -39.76
C HIS A 224 56.09 6.09 -38.39
N THR A 225 56.86 5.76 -37.34
CA THR A 225 56.32 5.66 -35.97
C THR A 225 55.79 6.99 -35.45
N THR A 226 56.43 8.12 -35.75
CA THR A 226 55.91 9.45 -35.39
C THR A 226 54.62 9.79 -36.15
N LYS A 227 54.52 9.45 -37.45
CA LYS A 227 53.28 9.65 -38.24
C LYS A 227 52.11 8.84 -37.66
N VAL A 228 52.32 7.56 -37.36
CA VAL A 228 51.30 6.71 -36.72
C VAL A 228 50.87 7.27 -35.36
N ASN A 229 51.82 7.75 -34.55
CA ASN A 229 51.51 8.37 -33.27
C ASN A 229 50.73 9.69 -33.42
N GLN A 230 51.04 10.50 -34.43
CA GLN A 230 50.32 11.73 -34.75
C GLN A 230 48.87 11.43 -35.18
N GLU A 231 48.66 10.43 -36.01
CA GLU A 231 47.31 9.98 -36.41
C GLU A 231 46.52 9.50 -35.19
N ARG A 232 47.14 8.69 -34.32
CA ARG A 232 46.53 8.24 -33.06
C ARG A 232 46.19 9.39 -32.12
N LEU A 233 47.06 10.39 -32.01
CA LEU A 233 46.80 11.61 -31.22
C LEU A 233 45.59 12.37 -31.79
N SER A 234 45.50 12.49 -33.12
CA SER A 234 44.37 13.16 -33.78
C SER A 234 43.05 12.42 -33.55
N GLN A 235 43.06 11.08 -33.56
CA GLN A 235 41.89 10.26 -33.27
C GLN A 235 41.47 10.41 -31.80
N LEU A 236 42.44 10.30 -30.88
CA LEU A 236 42.16 10.48 -29.45
C LEU A 236 41.60 11.88 -29.16
N SER A 237 42.12 12.91 -29.84
CA SER A 237 41.58 14.27 -29.72
C SER A 237 40.12 14.35 -30.17
N LYS A 238 39.74 13.68 -31.27
CA LYS A 238 38.34 13.61 -31.74
C LYS A 238 37.43 12.86 -30.75
N GLU A 239 37.94 11.78 -30.16
CA GLU A 239 37.23 11.03 -29.12
C GLU A 239 37.01 11.89 -27.87
N VAL A 240 38.03 12.63 -27.44
CA VAL A 240 37.94 13.56 -26.28
C VAL A 240 36.94 14.68 -26.53
N THR A 241 36.88 15.25 -27.74
CA THR A 241 35.88 16.29 -28.07
C THR A 241 34.47 15.71 -28.09
N SER A 242 34.28 14.51 -28.67
CA SER A 242 32.97 13.82 -28.66
C SER A 242 32.52 13.45 -27.25
N LEU A 243 33.43 12.99 -26.39
CA LEU A 243 33.15 12.75 -24.97
C LEU A 243 32.79 14.04 -24.21
N HIS A 244 33.43 15.16 -24.53
CA HIS A 244 33.07 16.46 -23.96
C HIS A 244 31.68 16.93 -24.40
N GLU A 245 31.34 16.77 -25.68
CA GLU A 245 30.01 17.11 -26.21
C GLU A 245 28.92 16.27 -25.56
N THR A 246 29.11 14.95 -25.49
CA THR A 246 28.15 14.03 -24.84
C THR A 246 28.03 14.31 -23.34
N LEU A 247 29.14 14.60 -22.65
CA LEU A 247 29.10 15.05 -21.26
C LEU A 247 28.32 16.36 -21.10
N GLY A 248 28.47 17.31 -22.03
CA GLY A 248 27.68 18.54 -22.08
C GLY A 248 26.19 18.26 -22.22
N GLN A 249 25.80 17.37 -23.13
CA GLN A 249 24.40 16.95 -23.33
C GLN A 249 23.82 16.27 -22.08
N VAL A 250 24.58 15.37 -21.43
CA VAL A 250 24.14 14.71 -20.19
C VAL A 250 23.96 15.72 -19.05
N LYS A 251 24.86 16.70 -18.91
CA LYS A 251 24.71 17.77 -17.91
C LYS A 251 23.45 18.60 -18.17
N LEU A 252 23.18 18.98 -19.42
CA LEU A 252 21.96 19.70 -19.78
C LEU A 252 20.70 18.87 -19.48
N ALA A 253 20.68 17.60 -19.86
CA ALA A 253 19.57 16.69 -19.55
C ALA A 253 19.37 16.51 -18.04
N SER A 254 20.45 16.44 -17.25
CA SER A 254 20.39 16.36 -15.80
C SER A 254 19.79 17.63 -15.17
N ILE A 255 20.19 18.82 -15.64
CA ILE A 255 19.63 20.09 -15.19
C ILE A 255 18.15 20.18 -15.54
N GLN A 256 17.78 19.82 -16.77
CA GLN A 256 16.39 19.79 -17.21
C GLN A 256 15.55 18.83 -16.37
N ALA A 257 16.05 17.61 -16.11
CA ALA A 257 15.37 16.64 -15.25
C ALA A 257 15.16 17.23 -13.83
N GLN A 258 16.19 17.84 -13.24
CA GLN A 258 16.09 18.48 -11.94
C GLN A 258 15.06 19.63 -11.90
N GLU A 259 15.00 20.45 -12.95
CA GLU A 259 13.98 21.49 -13.08
C GLU A 259 12.56 20.91 -13.16
N GLN A 260 12.35 19.83 -13.93
CA GLN A 260 11.06 19.16 -14.01
C GLN A 260 10.66 18.53 -12.66
N TYR A 261 11.61 17.94 -11.94
CA TYR A 261 11.36 17.43 -10.59
C TYR A 261 10.95 18.55 -9.62
N SER A 262 11.63 19.70 -9.65
CA SER A 262 11.26 20.86 -8.83
C SER A 262 9.87 21.38 -9.17
N LYS A 263 9.51 21.45 -10.46
CA LYS A 263 8.15 21.82 -10.89
C LYS A 263 7.09 20.84 -10.38
N LEU A 264 7.34 19.54 -10.48
CA LEU A 264 6.43 18.50 -10.00
C LEU A 264 6.21 18.60 -8.47
N ILE A 265 7.27 18.87 -7.71
CA ILE A 265 7.18 19.07 -6.26
C ILE A 265 6.32 20.30 -5.95
N ALA A 266 6.57 21.43 -6.59
CA ALA A 266 5.77 22.64 -6.40
C ALA A 266 4.28 22.42 -6.77
N GLU A 267 3.99 21.73 -7.87
CA GLU A 267 2.61 21.35 -8.23
C GLU A 267 1.94 20.46 -7.17
N LYS A 268 2.68 19.48 -6.62
CA LYS A 268 2.17 18.62 -5.55
C LYS A 268 1.88 19.42 -4.29
N GLU A 269 2.74 20.36 -3.92
CA GLU A 269 2.54 21.26 -2.77
C GLU A 269 1.29 22.13 -2.94
N VAL A 270 1.09 22.71 -4.14
CA VAL A 270 -0.13 23.48 -4.45
C VAL A 270 -1.38 22.60 -4.36
N ARG A 271 -1.36 21.38 -4.91
CA ARG A 271 -2.50 20.45 -4.79
C ARG A 271 -2.79 20.08 -3.33
N LEU A 272 -1.75 19.82 -2.54
CA LEU A 272 -1.90 19.52 -1.10
C LEU A 272 -2.50 20.71 -0.35
N LEU A 273 -2.06 21.93 -0.66
CA LEU A 273 -2.62 23.14 -0.06
C LEU A 273 -4.10 23.31 -0.43
N ASN A 274 -4.47 23.09 -1.70
CA ASN A 274 -5.87 23.13 -2.15
C ASN A 274 -6.74 22.05 -1.47
N HIS A 275 -6.22 20.83 -1.30
CA HIS A 275 -6.93 19.78 -0.57
C HIS A 275 -7.09 20.14 0.92
N LYS A 276 -6.07 20.76 1.51
CA LYS A 276 -6.12 21.23 2.90
C LYS A 276 -7.17 22.33 3.08
N THR A 277 -7.20 23.35 2.21
CA THR A 277 -8.19 24.42 2.27
C THR A 277 -9.61 23.91 2.02
N ALA A 278 -9.81 23.03 1.04
CA ALA A 278 -11.10 22.39 0.79
C ALA A 278 -11.57 21.56 1.99
N LYS A 279 -10.67 20.83 2.64
CA LYS A 279 -10.98 20.12 3.89
C LYS A 279 -11.39 21.09 4.99
N GLU A 280 -10.63 22.15 5.22
CA GLU A 280 -10.95 23.17 6.23
C GLU A 280 -12.30 23.85 5.96
N GLU A 281 -12.67 24.06 4.69
CA GLU A 281 -13.98 24.59 4.30
C GLU A 281 -15.12 23.60 4.59
N VAL A 282 -14.93 22.31 4.26
CA VAL A 282 -15.89 21.26 4.60
C VAL A 282 -16.05 21.14 6.12
N ASP A 283 -14.95 21.15 6.87
CA ASP A 283 -14.97 21.10 8.33
C ASP A 283 -15.71 22.32 8.91
N LYS A 284 -15.48 23.53 8.38
CA LYS A 284 -16.25 24.74 8.73
C LYS A 284 -17.74 24.57 8.43
N LYS A 285 -18.09 24.01 7.28
CA LYS A 285 -19.50 23.76 6.91
C LYS A 285 -20.16 22.74 7.83
N ILE A 286 -19.46 21.66 8.19
CA ILE A 286 -19.92 20.67 9.17
C ILE A 286 -20.12 21.34 10.53
N MET A 287 -19.17 22.16 10.99
CA MET A 287 -19.33 22.90 12.24
C MET A 287 -20.51 23.87 12.20
N GLY A 288 -20.72 24.58 11.08
CA GLY A 288 -21.88 25.44 10.88
C GLY A 288 -23.20 24.67 10.91
N MET A 289 -23.28 23.52 10.23
CA MET A 289 -24.47 22.66 10.27
C MET A 289 -24.73 22.06 11.66
N LYS A 290 -23.68 21.71 12.40
CA LYS A 290 -23.81 21.26 13.80
C LYS A 290 -24.32 22.38 14.68
N ALA A 291 -23.75 23.58 14.60
CA ALA A 291 -24.24 24.73 15.36
C ALA A 291 -25.70 25.04 15.01
N GLU A 292 -26.08 25.04 13.73
CA GLU A 292 -27.48 25.22 13.33
C GLU A 292 -28.40 24.12 13.87
N TYR A 293 -27.96 22.87 13.88
CA TYR A 293 -28.72 21.76 14.46
C TYR A 293 -28.86 21.92 15.98
N ASP A 294 -27.76 22.18 16.68
CA ASP A 294 -27.74 22.34 18.13
C ASP A 294 -28.59 23.56 18.56
N THR A 295 -28.53 24.69 17.85
CA THR A 295 -29.36 25.87 18.14
C THR A 295 -30.82 25.66 17.76
N LYS A 296 -31.15 25.23 16.54
CA LYS A 296 -32.55 25.19 16.06
C LYS A 296 -33.33 23.98 16.58
N PHE A 297 -32.68 22.81 16.68
CA PHE A 297 -33.33 21.58 17.12
C PHE A 297 -33.11 21.33 18.61
N GLY A 298 -31.93 21.62 19.17
CA GLY A 298 -31.67 21.47 20.60
C GLY A 298 -32.60 22.33 21.44
N GLU A 299 -32.65 23.65 21.19
CA GLU A 299 -33.51 24.57 21.95
C GLU A 299 -35.01 24.25 21.78
N ASN A 300 -35.47 23.91 20.56
CA ASN A 300 -36.88 23.51 20.34
C ASN A 300 -37.24 22.19 21.01
N LEU A 301 -36.34 21.20 21.01
CA LEU A 301 -36.59 19.92 21.65
C LEU A 301 -36.55 20.07 23.16
N GLU A 302 -35.64 20.88 23.69
CA GLU A 302 -35.52 21.18 25.11
C GLU A 302 -36.73 22.00 25.60
N GLU A 303 -37.17 23.01 24.85
CA GLU A 303 -38.40 23.76 25.14
C GLU A 303 -39.64 22.86 25.11
N LYS A 304 -39.79 21.99 24.10
CA LYS A 304 -40.90 21.02 24.05
C LYS A 304 -40.81 19.98 25.17
N LEU A 305 -39.61 19.58 25.57
CA LEU A 305 -39.43 18.66 26.69
C LEU A 305 -39.82 19.34 28.01
N GLU A 306 -39.41 20.59 28.22
CA GLU A 306 -39.81 21.40 29.37
C GLU A 306 -41.34 21.60 29.41
N GLU A 307 -41.96 21.95 28.28
CA GLU A 307 -43.41 22.13 28.15
C GLU A 307 -44.18 20.83 28.44
N THR A 308 -43.74 19.70 27.86
CA THR A 308 -44.35 18.39 28.14
C THR A 308 -44.12 17.95 29.59
N THR A 309 -42.97 18.28 30.18
CA THR A 309 -42.66 17.98 31.59
C THR A 309 -43.55 18.79 32.53
N GLU A 310 -43.74 20.09 32.28
CA GLU A 310 -44.64 20.92 33.09
C GLU A 310 -46.12 20.50 32.89
N ALA A 311 -46.52 20.11 31.67
CA ALA A 311 -47.84 19.53 31.43
C ALA A 311 -48.08 18.23 32.21
N ILE A 312 -47.08 17.33 32.26
CA ILE A 312 -47.13 16.11 33.09
C ILE A 312 -47.28 16.47 34.56
N LYS A 313 -46.56 17.48 35.05
CA LYS A 313 -46.63 17.93 36.45
C LYS A 313 -48.00 18.51 36.78
N VAL A 314 -48.60 19.31 35.89
CA VAL A 314 -49.98 19.80 36.04
C VAL A 314 -50.96 18.63 36.10
N LEU A 315 -50.83 17.63 35.21
CA LEU A 315 -51.67 16.43 35.23
C LEU A 315 -51.48 15.62 36.52
N GLN A 316 -50.26 15.55 37.06
CA GLN A 316 -49.98 14.90 38.35
C GLN A 316 -50.64 15.65 39.52
N GLU A 317 -50.60 16.98 39.53
CA GLU A 317 -51.27 17.82 40.53
C GLU A 317 -52.80 17.63 40.44
N GLN A 318 -53.37 17.71 39.23
CA GLN A 318 -54.79 17.44 38.99
C GLN A 318 -55.20 16.03 39.42
N LEU A 319 -54.38 15.01 39.14
CA LEU A 319 -54.63 13.65 39.59
C LEU A 319 -54.60 13.55 41.12
N LYS A 320 -53.71 14.30 41.77
CA LYS A 320 -53.62 14.34 43.24
C LYS A 320 -54.85 15.04 43.84
N ASP A 321 -55.30 16.14 43.24
CA ASP A 321 -56.51 16.87 43.65
C ASP A 321 -57.78 16.05 43.44
N VAL A 322 -57.90 15.34 42.32
CA VAL A 322 -59.01 14.39 42.11
C VAL A 322 -58.95 13.29 43.15
N LYS A 323 -57.77 12.70 43.41
CA LYS A 323 -57.62 11.66 44.44
C LYS A 323 -57.99 12.16 45.84
N THR A 324 -57.63 13.39 46.21
CA THR A 324 -58.01 13.95 47.52
C THR A 324 -59.49 14.25 47.57
N SER A 325 -60.07 14.82 46.52
CA SER A 325 -61.52 15.03 46.38
C SER A 325 -62.29 13.71 46.50
N ASP A 326 -61.90 12.68 45.74
CA ASP A 326 -62.53 11.35 45.77
C ASP A 326 -62.40 10.71 47.17
N LEU A 327 -61.24 10.83 47.83
CA LEU A 327 -61.07 10.38 49.22
C LEU A 327 -62.00 11.11 50.20
N THR A 328 -62.15 12.43 50.04
CA THR A 328 -63.05 13.20 50.89
C THR A 328 -64.51 12.87 50.62
N SER A 329 -64.90 12.67 49.37
CA SER A 329 -66.24 12.25 48.97
C SER A 329 -66.55 10.85 49.50
N LEU A 330 -65.64 9.89 49.34
CA LEU A 330 -65.78 8.54 49.88
C LEU A 330 -65.92 8.58 51.40
N LYS A 331 -65.13 9.41 52.10
CA LYS A 331 -65.24 9.60 53.54
C LYS A 331 -66.62 10.14 53.95
N THR A 332 -67.17 11.09 53.21
CA THR A 332 -68.52 11.62 53.42
C THR A 332 -69.59 10.54 53.20
N ILE A 333 -69.50 9.79 52.11
CA ILE A 333 -70.42 8.68 51.80
C ILE A 333 -70.37 7.60 52.90
N VAL A 334 -69.17 7.28 53.42
CA VAL A 334 -69.03 6.32 54.53
C VAL A 334 -69.70 6.85 55.81
N SER A 335 -69.55 8.14 56.14
CA SER A 335 -70.27 8.72 57.28
C SER A 335 -71.79 8.71 57.09
N GLU A 336 -72.28 9.05 55.91
CA GLU A 336 -73.72 8.99 55.59
C GLU A 336 -74.27 7.56 55.63
N LEU A 337 -73.48 6.57 55.20
CA LEU A 337 -73.82 5.16 55.30
C LEU A 337 -73.89 4.71 56.77
N ASP A 338 -72.95 5.13 57.62
CA ASP A 338 -72.98 4.85 59.06
C ASP A 338 -74.17 5.55 59.75
N ASP A 339 -74.53 6.77 59.33
CA ASP A 339 -75.74 7.46 59.76
C ASP A 339 -77.01 6.68 59.38
N ALA A 340 -77.13 6.28 58.10
CA ALA A 340 -78.26 5.48 57.61
C ALA A 340 -78.35 4.10 58.29
N LYS A 341 -77.19 3.50 58.61
CA LYS A 341 -77.14 2.25 59.37
C LYS A 341 -77.66 2.44 60.80
N ARG A 342 -77.35 3.56 61.45
CA ARG A 342 -77.88 3.90 62.77
C ARG A 342 -79.39 4.09 62.74
N THR A 343 -79.92 4.86 61.79
CA THR A 343 -81.37 5.07 61.66
C THR A 343 -82.12 3.78 61.34
N LEU A 344 -81.54 2.89 60.54
CA LEU A 344 -82.10 1.56 60.30
C LEU A 344 -82.15 0.71 61.58
N GLN A 345 -81.11 0.75 62.41
CA GLN A 345 -81.10 0.05 63.71
C GLN A 345 -82.17 0.60 64.67
N GLU A 346 -82.38 1.92 64.69
CA GLU A 346 -83.46 2.56 65.45
C GLU A 346 -84.84 2.15 64.95
N MET A 347 -85.08 2.15 63.63
CA MET A 347 -86.35 1.66 63.05
C MET A 347 -86.60 0.18 63.37
N VAL A 348 -85.57 -0.67 63.36
CA VAL A 348 -85.72 -2.09 63.75
C VAL A 348 -86.07 -2.23 65.24
N ALA A 349 -85.51 -1.38 66.11
CA ALA A 349 -85.89 -1.35 67.53
C ALA A 349 -87.34 -0.89 67.71
N GLU A 350 -87.78 0.12 66.94
CA GLU A 350 -89.15 0.62 66.92
C GLU A 350 -90.13 -0.42 66.34
N GLU A 351 -89.77 -1.12 65.27
CA GLU A 351 -90.55 -2.24 64.71
C GLU A 351 -90.77 -3.32 65.77
N ASN A 352 -89.73 -3.71 66.51
CA ASN A 352 -89.85 -4.69 67.58
C ASN A 352 -90.74 -4.20 68.73
N SER A 353 -90.66 -2.90 69.07
CA SER A 353 -91.55 -2.27 70.05
C SER A 353 -93.01 -2.29 69.60
N LEU A 354 -93.28 -1.89 68.34
CA LEU A 354 -94.61 -1.96 67.73
C LEU A 354 -95.12 -3.40 67.66
N ARG A 355 -94.26 -4.36 67.28
CA ARG A 355 -94.60 -5.78 67.23
C ARG A 355 -95.04 -6.30 68.60
N SER A 356 -94.28 -5.99 69.65
CA SER A 356 -94.67 -6.33 71.03
C SER A 356 -95.98 -5.67 71.48
N SER A 357 -96.23 -4.42 71.06
CA SER A 357 -97.50 -3.72 71.30
C SER A 357 -98.67 -4.37 70.55
N VAL A 358 -98.47 -4.81 69.31
CA VAL A 358 -99.46 -5.55 68.52
C VAL A 358 -99.74 -6.92 69.14
N GLU A 359 -98.71 -7.62 69.61
CA GLU A 359 -98.86 -8.89 70.34
C GLU A 359 -99.71 -8.67 71.62
N SER A 360 -99.47 -7.59 72.36
CA SER A 360 -100.26 -7.19 73.54
C SER A 360 -101.71 -6.89 73.19
N LEU A 361 -101.97 -6.10 72.13
CA LEU A 361 -103.33 -5.81 71.64
C LEU A 361 -104.07 -7.05 71.18
N LYS A 362 -103.36 -8.01 70.58
CA LYS A 362 -103.92 -9.30 70.16
C LYS A 362 -104.33 -10.16 71.36
N LEU A 363 -103.57 -10.10 72.44
CA LEU A 363 -103.89 -10.74 73.73
C LEU A 363 -105.12 -10.11 74.38
N GLU A 364 -105.20 -8.77 74.36
CA GLU A 364 -106.35 -8.00 74.85
C GLU A 364 -107.62 -8.31 74.03
N LEU A 365 -107.50 -8.44 72.71
CA LEU A 365 -108.61 -8.82 71.83
C LEU A 365 -109.16 -10.22 72.15
N GLU A 366 -108.29 -11.20 72.43
CA GLU A 366 -108.72 -12.53 72.89
C GLU A 366 -109.33 -12.48 74.30
N ASN A 367 -108.90 -11.55 75.16
CA ASN A 367 -109.53 -11.30 76.45
C ASN A 367 -110.96 -10.75 76.30
N VAL A 368 -111.14 -9.73 75.44
CA VAL A 368 -112.45 -9.14 75.12
C VAL A 368 -113.40 -10.15 74.47
N LYS A 369 -112.91 -11.05 73.60
CA LYS A 369 -113.72 -12.15 73.08
C LYS A 369 -114.21 -13.10 74.19
N ARG A 370 -113.36 -13.40 75.17
CA ARG A 370 -113.72 -14.24 76.32
C ARG A 370 -114.80 -13.58 77.17
N GLU A 371 -114.63 -12.30 77.49
CA GLU A 371 -115.61 -11.49 78.23
C GLU A 371 -116.94 -11.36 77.47
N ARG A 372 -116.91 -11.19 76.14
CA ARG A 372 -118.12 -11.21 75.30
C ARG A 372 -118.85 -12.55 75.41
N SER A 373 -118.14 -13.67 75.35
CA SER A 373 -118.75 -15.00 75.48
C SER A 373 -119.34 -15.24 76.88
N GLU A 374 -118.79 -14.59 77.91
CA GLU A 374 -119.30 -14.65 79.28
C GLU A 374 -120.54 -13.75 79.47
N SER A 375 -120.56 -12.57 78.85
CA SER A 375 -121.71 -11.67 78.81
C SER A 375 -122.88 -12.25 78.01
N GLU A 376 -122.60 -12.96 76.91
CA GLU A 376 -123.61 -13.66 76.11
C GLU A 376 -124.25 -14.85 76.87
N LYS A 377 -123.48 -15.56 77.70
CA LYS A 377 -124.04 -16.57 78.64
C LYS A 377 -124.92 -15.93 79.72
N LYS A 378 -124.52 -14.78 80.27
CA LYS A 378 -125.31 -14.01 81.24
C LYS A 378 -126.57 -13.39 80.61
N ALA A 379 -126.55 -13.08 79.32
CA ALA A 379 -127.72 -12.63 78.56
C ALA A 379 -128.76 -13.74 78.35
N VAL A 380 -128.33 -14.97 78.05
CA VAL A 380 -129.23 -16.14 77.94
C VAL A 380 -129.85 -16.52 79.31
N GLU A 381 -129.11 -16.36 80.41
CA GLU A 381 -129.66 -16.52 81.76
C GLU A 381 -130.68 -15.42 82.12
N ALA A 382 -130.48 -14.18 81.67
CA ALA A 382 -131.44 -13.07 81.83
C ALA A 382 -132.69 -13.21 80.92
N GLU A 383 -132.57 -13.83 79.76
CA GLU A 383 -133.68 -14.07 78.81
C GLU A 383 -134.62 -15.20 79.31
N SER A 384 -134.07 -16.24 79.95
CA SER A 384 -134.87 -17.28 80.62
C SER A 384 -135.62 -16.78 81.88
N ALA A 385 -135.09 -15.74 82.55
CA ALA A 385 -135.76 -15.09 83.68
C ALA A 385 -136.90 -14.14 83.21
N ALA A 386 -136.77 -13.53 82.03
CA ALA A 386 -137.78 -12.66 81.43
C ALA A 386 -139.00 -13.42 80.87
N GLU A 387 -138.83 -14.65 80.34
CA GLU A 387 -139.95 -15.49 79.90
C GLU A 387 -140.83 -16.00 81.07
N SER A 388 -140.27 -16.20 82.27
CA SER A 388 -141.06 -16.56 83.47
C SER A 388 -141.92 -15.41 83.99
N LEU A 389 -141.44 -14.17 83.89
CA LEU A 389 -142.17 -12.96 84.29
C LEU A 389 -143.24 -12.56 83.28
N GLN A 390 -143.15 -13.01 82.02
CA GLN A 390 -144.17 -12.80 80.99
C GLN A 390 -145.39 -13.73 81.16
N THR A 391 -145.22 -14.91 81.78
CA THR A 391 -146.32 -15.84 82.10
C THR A 391 -147.12 -15.45 83.36
N ASP A 392 -146.53 -14.70 84.29
CA ASP A 392 -147.23 -14.18 85.48
C ASP A 392 -147.96 -12.85 85.20
N LEU A 393 -147.51 -12.08 84.18
CA LEU A 393 -148.17 -10.85 83.70
C LEU A 393 -149.51 -11.11 82.98
N ALA A 394 -149.72 -12.32 82.43
CA ALA A 394 -150.96 -12.70 81.73
C ALA A 394 -152.08 -13.19 82.67
N LYS A 395 -151.76 -13.59 83.92
CA LYS A 395 -152.76 -14.00 84.94
C LYS A 395 -153.22 -12.86 85.84
N SER A 396 -152.47 -11.77 85.93
CA SER A 396 -152.73 -10.62 86.81
C SER A 396 -153.39 -9.42 86.10
N LYS A 397 -153.93 -9.60 84.88
CA LYS A 397 -154.58 -8.54 84.08
C LYS A 397 -156.11 -8.67 83.98
N THR A 398 -156.70 -9.77 84.49
CA THR A 398 -158.15 -10.02 84.41
C THR A 398 -158.91 -9.86 85.72
N GLU A 399 -158.31 -9.34 86.79
CA GLU A 399 -159.03 -9.26 88.06
C GLU A 399 -159.10 -7.92 88.80
N LEU A 400 -158.45 -6.82 88.39
CA LEU A 400 -158.67 -5.55 89.12
C LEU A 400 -158.04 -4.38 88.32
N GLU A 401 -158.71 -3.50 87.58
CA GLU A 401 -160.11 -3.02 87.52
C GLU A 401 -160.78 -2.66 88.85
N ALA A 402 -159.98 -2.53 89.92
CA ALA A 402 -160.31 -1.67 91.05
C ALA A 402 -159.05 -1.04 91.67
N ALA A 403 -158.92 0.28 91.49
CA ALA A 403 -158.11 1.23 92.27
C ALA A 403 -156.56 1.21 92.15
N ILE A 404 -155.79 2.30 92.08
CA ILE A 404 -155.92 3.77 91.87
C ILE A 404 -154.46 4.32 91.93
N SER A 405 -154.13 5.40 91.19
CA SER A 405 -153.13 6.48 91.47
C SER A 405 -151.59 6.25 91.48
N GLY A 406 -150.86 7.10 90.72
CA GLY A 406 -149.70 7.88 91.22
C GLY A 406 -148.24 7.61 90.74
N GLU A 407 -147.72 8.46 89.82
CA GLU A 407 -146.48 9.30 89.92
C GLU A 407 -145.00 8.74 89.96
N THR A 408 -144.15 9.19 88.98
CA THR A 408 -142.71 9.68 89.00
C THR A 408 -141.36 8.87 88.87
N LYS A 409 -140.44 9.43 88.01
CA LYS A 409 -138.93 9.70 88.01
C LYS A 409 -137.89 8.54 87.87
N SER A 410 -136.67 8.64 87.26
CA SER A 410 -135.58 9.68 87.20
C SER A 410 -134.46 9.39 86.13
N ASP A 411 -133.55 10.37 85.92
CA ASP A 411 -132.61 10.76 84.79
C ASP A 411 -131.16 10.17 84.61
N ASP A 412 -130.49 10.65 83.52
CA ASP A 412 -129.04 11.09 83.28
C ASP A 412 -127.98 10.15 82.61
N THR A 413 -127.04 10.49 81.67
CA THR A 413 -126.48 11.73 81.03
C THR A 413 -125.60 11.46 79.76
N HIS A 414 -125.60 12.44 78.82
CA HIS A 414 -124.46 13.07 78.09
C HIS A 414 -123.89 12.66 76.70
N LEU A 415 -123.97 13.67 75.80
CA LEU A 415 -123.25 13.96 74.55
C LEU A 415 -121.72 14.16 74.71
N ALA A 416 -121.02 14.13 73.56
CA ALA A 416 -119.79 14.86 73.18
C ALA A 416 -118.44 14.11 73.22
N LEU A 417 -117.95 13.75 72.02
CA LEU A 417 -116.55 13.80 71.56
C LEU A 417 -116.54 13.23 70.12
N GLU A 418 -117.06 13.95 69.13
CA GLU A 418 -116.22 14.88 68.35
C GLU A 418 -115.44 14.07 67.30
N GLN A 419 -115.79 14.14 66.02
CA GLN A 419 -115.42 15.25 65.13
C GLN A 419 -113.89 15.31 64.98
N GLN A 420 -113.48 15.58 63.74
CA GLN A 420 -112.14 16.00 63.36
C GLN A 420 -111.12 14.88 63.08
N LEU A 421 -110.45 15.05 61.93
CA LEU A 421 -109.19 14.46 61.49
C LEU A 421 -109.27 13.08 60.80
N THR A 422 -109.70 12.91 59.54
CA THR A 422 -108.89 13.23 58.33
C THR A 422 -109.18 12.17 57.24
N GLU A 423 -109.28 12.39 55.93
CA GLU A 423 -109.17 13.55 55.01
C GLU A 423 -107.81 14.30 54.88
N ALA A 424 -106.63 13.67 55.03
CA ALA A 424 -105.35 14.37 54.72
C ALA A 424 -104.32 13.62 53.84
N GLU A 425 -104.28 12.28 53.75
CA GLU A 425 -103.10 11.57 53.20
C GLU A 425 -103.35 10.74 51.92
N ASN A 426 -104.35 11.10 51.09
CA ASN A 426 -104.54 10.51 49.75
C ASN A 426 -103.64 11.10 48.63
N ALA A 427 -102.70 12.05 48.86
CA ALA A 427 -102.10 12.85 47.78
C ALA A 427 -100.59 12.66 47.46
N ARG A 428 -99.82 11.81 48.16
CA ARG A 428 -98.33 11.77 48.02
C ARG A 428 -97.75 10.64 47.15
N LEU A 429 -98.36 9.45 47.08
CA LEU A 429 -97.65 8.26 46.57
C LEU A 429 -97.72 8.01 45.05
N GLU A 430 -98.68 8.60 44.32
CA GLU A 430 -98.75 8.49 42.85
C GLU A 430 -97.59 9.24 42.12
N ALA A 431 -96.88 10.17 42.78
CA ALA A 431 -95.79 10.97 42.18
C ALA A 431 -94.39 10.32 42.22
N GLU A 432 -94.14 9.36 43.11
CA GLU A 432 -92.82 8.70 43.24
C GLU A 432 -92.59 7.58 42.21
N GLU A 433 -93.65 6.95 41.71
CA GLU A 433 -93.55 5.77 40.84
C GLU A 433 -93.02 6.10 39.43
N MET A 434 -93.31 7.30 38.91
CA MET A 434 -92.87 7.77 37.60
C MET A 434 -91.39 8.18 37.57
N LYS A 435 -90.83 8.64 38.71
CA LYS A 435 -89.41 9.00 38.85
C LYS A 435 -88.50 7.75 38.82
N LYS A 436 -88.96 6.64 39.40
CA LYS A 436 -88.21 5.37 39.43
C LYS A 436 -87.94 4.78 38.05
N LYS A 437 -88.88 4.88 37.10
CA LYS A 437 -88.71 4.26 35.77
C LYS A 437 -87.71 5.00 34.86
N ALA A 438 -87.55 6.31 35.03
CA ALA A 438 -86.54 7.11 34.32
C ALA A 438 -85.11 6.88 34.87
N GLU A 439 -84.99 6.58 36.17
CA GLU A 439 -83.71 6.26 36.84
C GLU A 439 -83.11 4.94 36.34
N VAL A 440 -83.96 3.93 36.06
CA VAL A 440 -83.53 2.59 35.60
C VAL A 440 -82.83 2.64 34.24
N LEU A 441 -83.34 3.42 33.28
CA LEU A 441 -82.70 3.58 31.95
C LEU A 441 -81.36 4.34 32.03
N LYS A 442 -81.16 5.17 33.06
CA LYS A 442 -79.90 5.88 33.32
C LYS A 442 -78.85 4.96 33.96
N GLN A 443 -79.28 4.01 34.80
CA GLN A 443 -78.41 2.99 35.40
C GLN A 443 -77.90 2.01 34.33
N GLU A 444 -78.74 1.60 33.38
CA GLU A 444 -78.37 0.66 32.30
C GLU A 444 -77.30 1.25 31.34
N ALA A 445 -77.33 2.58 31.13
CA ALA A 445 -76.31 3.29 30.34
C ALA A 445 -74.96 3.45 31.07
N GLU A 446 -74.97 3.56 32.40
CA GLU A 446 -73.73 3.66 33.20
C GLU A 446 -73.08 2.29 33.41
N GLU A 447 -73.85 1.21 33.54
CA GLU A 447 -73.34 -0.17 33.55
C GLU A 447 -72.59 -0.52 32.24
N ALA A 448 -73.11 -0.09 31.09
CA ALA A 448 -72.44 -0.24 29.80
C ALA A 448 -71.10 0.53 29.73
N ARG A 449 -71.00 1.67 30.40
CA ARG A 449 -69.77 2.48 30.46
C ARG A 449 -68.70 1.85 31.35
N ILE A 450 -69.10 1.30 32.50
CA ILE A 450 -68.19 0.59 33.43
C ILE A 450 -67.65 -0.70 32.77
N ALA A 451 -68.50 -1.46 32.08
CA ALA A 451 -68.09 -2.67 31.36
C ALA A 451 -67.01 -2.39 30.29
N THR A 452 -67.10 -1.24 29.61
CA THR A 452 -66.10 -0.81 28.60
C THR A 452 -64.76 -0.48 29.24
N LYS A 453 -64.75 0.17 30.42
CA LYS A 453 -63.52 0.54 31.14
C LYS A 453 -62.80 -0.67 31.73
N GLU A 454 -63.55 -1.65 32.24
CA GLU A 454 -62.97 -2.92 32.70
C GLU A 454 -62.36 -3.77 31.56
N ALA A 455 -62.92 -3.69 30.35
CA ALA A 455 -62.36 -4.37 29.18
C ALA A 455 -61.00 -3.78 28.76
N GLU A 456 -60.81 -2.47 28.94
CA GLU A 456 -59.58 -1.75 28.61
C GLU A 456 -58.45 -2.05 29.60
N GLU A 457 -58.76 -2.13 30.90
CA GLU A 457 -57.79 -2.54 31.93
C GLU A 457 -57.34 -4.01 31.74
N LYS A 458 -58.25 -4.89 31.33
CA LYS A 458 -57.93 -6.30 30.98
C LYS A 458 -56.98 -6.40 29.78
N LEU A 459 -57.10 -5.51 28.78
CA LEU A 459 -56.19 -5.45 27.62
C LEU A 459 -54.74 -5.07 28.03
N GLN A 460 -54.59 -4.11 28.96
CA GLN A 460 -53.26 -3.72 29.45
C GLN A 460 -52.58 -4.80 30.26
N ILE A 461 -53.34 -5.58 31.04
CA ILE A 461 -52.81 -6.72 31.78
C ILE A 461 -52.32 -7.81 30.81
N ALA A 462 -53.09 -8.11 29.76
CA ALA A 462 -52.72 -9.08 28.73
C ALA A 462 -51.42 -8.71 27.98
N LEU A 463 -51.18 -7.43 27.71
CA LEU A 463 -49.93 -6.95 27.10
C LEU A 463 -48.71 -7.18 28.01
N LYS A 464 -48.84 -6.88 29.31
CA LYS A 464 -47.77 -7.12 30.29
C LYS A 464 -47.51 -8.61 30.50
N GLU A 465 -48.54 -9.45 30.44
CA GLU A 465 -48.38 -10.91 30.45
C GLU A 465 -47.71 -11.43 29.18
N ALA A 466 -48.04 -10.90 27.99
CA ALA A 466 -47.39 -11.28 26.74
C ALA A 466 -45.88 -10.94 26.72
N GLU A 467 -45.48 -9.81 27.29
CA GLU A 467 -44.06 -9.46 27.45
C GLU A 467 -43.34 -10.37 28.44
N LYS A 468 -43.97 -10.70 29.57
CA LYS A 468 -43.44 -11.67 30.53
C LYS A 468 -43.33 -13.06 29.91
N ALA A 469 -44.29 -13.49 29.09
CA ALA A 469 -44.26 -14.75 28.37
C ALA A 469 -43.12 -14.79 27.33
N LYS A 470 -42.87 -13.68 26.63
CA LYS A 470 -41.77 -13.54 25.65
C LYS A 470 -40.39 -13.53 26.32
N ALA A 471 -40.29 -12.98 27.54
CA ALA A 471 -39.08 -13.07 28.36
C ALA A 471 -38.86 -14.49 28.90
N ALA A 472 -39.93 -15.18 29.31
CA ALA A 472 -39.89 -16.58 29.71
C ALA A 472 -39.56 -17.52 28.53
N GLU A 473 -40.03 -17.22 27.31
CA GLU A 473 -39.67 -17.91 26.07
C GLU A 473 -38.17 -17.82 25.80
N ARG A 474 -37.57 -16.63 25.86
CA ARG A 474 -36.11 -16.46 25.74
C ARG A 474 -35.34 -17.21 26.82
N LEU A 475 -35.83 -17.18 28.06
CA LEU A 475 -35.23 -17.94 29.17
C LEU A 475 -35.34 -19.46 28.97
N ALA A 476 -36.45 -19.93 28.40
CA ALA A 476 -36.64 -21.34 28.05
C ALA A 476 -35.78 -21.74 26.85
N ASP A 477 -35.65 -20.90 25.84
CA ASP A 477 -34.78 -21.12 24.67
C ASP A 477 -33.30 -21.17 25.08
N ASP A 478 -32.88 -20.27 25.99
CA ASP A 478 -31.56 -20.29 26.62
C ASP A 478 -31.35 -21.54 27.50
N GLN A 479 -32.36 -22.00 28.23
CA GLN A 479 -32.29 -23.27 28.99
C GLN A 479 -32.33 -24.52 28.10
N ILE A 480 -32.97 -24.48 26.93
CA ILE A 480 -32.97 -25.56 25.94
C ILE A 480 -31.60 -25.63 25.25
N HIS A 481 -30.97 -24.49 24.96
CA HIS A 481 -29.63 -24.46 24.36
C HIS A 481 -28.48 -24.66 25.35
N ASN A 482 -28.64 -24.33 26.65
CA ASN A 482 -27.59 -24.43 27.68
C ASN A 482 -27.93 -25.34 28.88
N SER A 483 -28.82 -26.33 28.75
CA SER A 483 -28.98 -27.38 29.77
C SER A 483 -27.98 -28.54 29.56
N PRO A 484 -27.22 -28.95 30.60
CA PRO A 484 -26.45 -30.19 30.58
C PRO A 484 -27.42 -31.36 30.65
N LYS A 485 -27.40 -32.27 29.65
CA LYS A 485 -28.26 -33.46 29.54
C LYS A 485 -28.57 -34.11 30.91
N PRO A 486 -29.86 -34.26 31.28
CA PRO A 486 -30.26 -35.49 31.92
C PRO A 486 -31.65 -35.95 31.41
N ASP A 487 -31.95 -37.23 31.38
CA ASP A 487 -31.17 -38.27 32.01
C ASP A 487 -30.08 -38.73 31.02
N SER A 488 -30.02 -39.95 30.60
CA SER A 488 -30.82 -40.04 29.39
C SER A 488 -31.72 -41.20 29.63
N SER A 489 -33.00 -40.85 29.67
CA SER A 489 -34.15 -41.69 29.39
C SER A 489 -35.30 -41.30 30.32
N GLY A 490 -36.37 -40.71 29.78
CA GLY A 490 -37.59 -40.52 30.57
C GLY A 490 -38.62 -39.53 30.02
N GLY A 491 -38.86 -39.50 28.71
CA GLY A 491 -39.89 -38.64 28.12
C GLY A 491 -41.31 -39.04 28.55
N SER A 492 -41.90 -38.29 29.49
CA SER A 492 -43.34 -38.29 29.75
C SER A 492 -43.94 -36.97 29.31
N GLY A 493 -44.18 -36.87 27.99
CA GLY A 493 -44.92 -35.77 27.38
C GLY A 493 -46.34 -35.67 27.94
N ARG A 494 -46.66 -34.47 28.45
CA ARG A 494 -48.03 -33.99 28.71
C ARG A 494 -48.86 -34.13 27.42
N ARG A 495 -49.54 -35.26 27.23
CA ARG A 495 -50.44 -35.48 26.10
C ARG A 495 -51.80 -34.84 26.40
N ILE A 496 -52.04 -33.67 25.82
CA ILE A 496 -53.36 -33.06 25.72
C ILE A 496 -54.16 -33.86 24.69
N LYS A 497 -55.30 -34.43 25.09
CA LYS A 497 -56.22 -35.10 24.16
C LYS A 497 -57.15 -34.04 23.56
N LEU A 498 -56.94 -33.71 22.30
CA LEU A 498 -57.82 -32.86 21.49
C LEU A 498 -58.84 -33.75 20.75
N SER A 499 -60.06 -33.25 20.55
CA SER A 499 -60.99 -33.91 19.62
C SER A 499 -60.43 -33.84 18.19
N VAL A 500 -60.79 -34.80 17.35
CA VAL A 500 -60.24 -34.90 15.98
C VAL A 500 -60.50 -33.62 15.20
N GLU A 501 -61.70 -33.05 15.35
CA GLU A 501 -62.14 -31.84 14.64
C GLU A 501 -61.37 -30.58 15.10
N GLU A 502 -61.13 -30.41 16.39
CA GLU A 502 -60.34 -29.28 16.94
C GLU A 502 -58.87 -29.36 16.53
N PHE A 503 -58.31 -30.58 16.54
CA PHE A 503 -56.96 -30.83 16.06
C PHE A 503 -56.85 -30.50 14.57
N GLU A 504 -57.84 -30.87 13.75
CA GLU A 504 -57.83 -30.54 12.32
C GLU A 504 -57.98 -29.05 12.04
N LEU A 505 -58.81 -28.33 12.80
CA LEU A 505 -58.94 -26.87 12.67
C LEU A 505 -57.66 -26.13 13.03
N LEU A 506 -57.01 -26.50 14.14
CA LEU A 506 -55.74 -25.90 14.53
C LEU A 506 -54.63 -26.20 13.52
N LYS A 507 -54.60 -27.44 13.02
CA LYS A 507 -53.69 -27.87 11.96
C LYS A 507 -53.88 -27.04 10.70
N LYS A 508 -55.12 -26.83 10.24
CA LYS A 508 -55.43 -26.00 9.07
C LYS A 508 -54.92 -24.56 9.22
N LYS A 509 -55.10 -23.95 10.38
CA LYS A 509 -54.65 -22.57 10.64
C LYS A 509 -53.13 -22.44 10.69
N ILE A 510 -52.43 -23.45 11.23
CA ILE A 510 -50.97 -23.53 11.20
C ILE A 510 -50.48 -23.70 9.75
N GLU A 511 -51.16 -24.53 8.96
CA GLU A 511 -50.86 -24.72 7.53
C GLU A 511 -51.06 -23.44 6.72
N GLU A 512 -52.10 -22.65 6.98
CA GLU A 512 -52.34 -21.36 6.31
C GLU A 512 -51.25 -20.33 6.61
N ILE A 513 -50.84 -20.21 7.88
CA ILE A 513 -49.73 -19.32 8.28
C ILE A 513 -48.40 -19.81 7.69
N GLY A 514 -48.18 -21.13 7.68
CA GLY A 514 -47.03 -21.77 7.05
C GLY A 514 -46.97 -21.47 5.55
N HIS A 515 -48.09 -21.63 4.84
CA HIS A 515 -48.18 -21.31 3.42
C HIS A 515 -47.92 -19.82 3.13
N GLU A 516 -48.43 -18.91 3.96
CA GLU A 516 -48.15 -17.47 3.79
C GLU A 516 -46.66 -17.15 4.00
N ALA A 517 -46.01 -17.78 4.97
CA ALA A 517 -44.57 -17.67 5.20
C ALA A 517 -43.78 -18.25 4.01
N ASP A 518 -44.15 -19.44 3.53
CA ASP A 518 -43.51 -20.12 2.40
C ASP A 518 -43.60 -19.29 1.11
N VAL A 519 -44.74 -18.66 0.84
CA VAL A 519 -44.90 -17.76 -0.33
C VAL A 519 -44.00 -16.53 -0.22
N LYS A 520 -43.86 -15.94 0.97
CA LYS A 520 -42.96 -14.80 1.20
C LYS A 520 -41.49 -15.21 1.02
N VAL A 521 -41.10 -16.38 1.52
CA VAL A 521 -39.75 -16.94 1.34
C VAL A 521 -39.48 -17.24 -0.14
N ALA A 522 -40.42 -17.89 -0.84
CA ALA A 522 -40.28 -18.20 -2.26
C ALA A 522 -40.13 -16.94 -3.13
N THR A 523 -40.87 -15.88 -2.82
CA THR A 523 -40.77 -14.59 -3.53
C THR A 523 -39.40 -13.93 -3.30
N ALA A 524 -38.90 -13.95 -2.07
CA ALA A 524 -37.57 -13.44 -1.74
C ALA A 524 -36.46 -14.27 -2.41
N MET A 525 -36.59 -15.59 -2.44
CA MET A 525 -35.66 -16.48 -3.13
C MET A 525 -35.61 -16.23 -4.63
N ALA A 526 -36.76 -16.03 -5.30
CA ALA A 526 -36.80 -15.71 -6.73
C ALA A 526 -36.12 -14.37 -7.06
N GLN A 527 -36.23 -13.37 -6.17
CA GLN A 527 -35.52 -12.10 -6.32
C GLN A 527 -34.00 -12.28 -6.17
N VAL A 528 -33.56 -13.08 -5.20
CA VAL A 528 -32.13 -13.40 -4.99
C VAL A 528 -31.56 -14.15 -6.20
N GLU A 529 -32.28 -15.14 -6.75
CA GLU A 529 -31.83 -15.88 -7.94
C GLU A 529 -31.68 -14.96 -9.16
N THR A 530 -32.58 -14.00 -9.34
CA THR A 530 -32.51 -13.00 -10.41
C THR A 530 -31.27 -12.12 -10.26
N ILE A 531 -30.98 -11.66 -9.04
CA ILE A 531 -29.78 -10.86 -8.73
C ILE A 531 -28.52 -11.70 -9.00
N ASN A 532 -28.45 -12.94 -8.50
CA ASN A 532 -27.31 -13.83 -8.69
C ASN A 532 -27.06 -14.15 -10.18
N ALA A 533 -28.12 -14.33 -10.98
CA ALA A 533 -27.98 -14.53 -12.42
C ALA A 533 -27.39 -13.30 -13.13
N SER A 534 -27.80 -12.09 -12.71
CA SER A 534 -27.27 -10.84 -13.25
C SER A 534 -25.80 -10.61 -12.84
N GLU A 535 -25.44 -10.94 -11.59
CA GLU A 535 -24.07 -10.87 -11.07
C GLU A 535 -23.15 -11.82 -11.85
N LYS A 536 -23.56 -13.08 -12.05
CA LYS A 536 -22.79 -14.07 -12.82
C LYS A 536 -22.55 -13.63 -14.26
N LYS A 537 -23.52 -12.95 -14.89
CA LYS A 537 -23.35 -12.36 -16.22
C LYS A 537 -22.32 -11.23 -16.23
N TRP A 538 -22.33 -10.40 -15.19
CA TRP A 538 -21.39 -9.30 -15.05
C TRP A 538 -19.96 -9.79 -14.77
N LEU A 539 -19.80 -10.79 -13.90
CA LEU A 539 -18.53 -11.44 -13.62
C LEU A 539 -17.89 -12.05 -14.88
N LYS A 540 -18.68 -12.77 -15.70
CA LYS A 540 -18.19 -13.29 -16.99
C LYS A 540 -17.71 -12.17 -17.91
N LYS A 541 -18.41 -11.04 -17.95
CA LYS A 541 -18.02 -9.89 -18.77
C LYS A 541 -16.71 -9.26 -18.28
N VAL A 542 -16.51 -9.18 -16.96
CA VAL A 542 -15.26 -8.71 -16.37
C VAL A 542 -14.12 -9.68 -16.68
N GLU A 543 -14.34 -10.99 -16.54
CA GLU A 543 -13.35 -12.01 -16.84
C GLU A 543 -12.90 -11.97 -18.31
N THR A 544 -13.83 -11.78 -19.26
CA THR A 544 -13.48 -11.63 -20.68
C THR A 544 -12.67 -10.36 -20.93
N THR A 545 -13.02 -9.23 -20.31
CA THR A 545 -12.26 -7.99 -20.48
C THR A 545 -10.86 -8.06 -19.85
N LEU A 546 -10.70 -8.83 -18.76
CA LEU A 546 -9.38 -9.05 -18.17
C LEU A 546 -8.49 -9.91 -19.07
N LYS A 547 -9.03 -10.99 -19.65
CA LYS A 547 -8.30 -11.82 -20.63
C LYS A 547 -7.88 -11.01 -21.86
N GLU A 548 -8.80 -10.19 -22.41
CA GLU A 548 -8.48 -9.29 -23.53
C GLU A 548 -7.37 -8.29 -23.15
N ASN A 549 -7.34 -7.81 -21.91
CA ASN A 549 -6.30 -6.90 -21.44
C ASN A 549 -4.95 -7.61 -21.24
N GLU A 550 -4.96 -8.85 -20.74
CA GLU A 550 -3.75 -9.70 -20.65
C GLU A 550 -3.17 -10.00 -22.05
N ASP A 551 -4.02 -10.34 -23.03
CA ASP A 551 -3.61 -10.56 -24.42
C ASP A 551 -3.02 -9.28 -25.04
N LEU A 552 -3.65 -8.13 -24.83
CA LEU A 552 -3.13 -6.83 -25.28
C LEU A 552 -1.79 -6.49 -24.61
N GLN A 553 -1.62 -6.79 -23.31
CA GLN A 553 -0.35 -6.58 -22.63
C GLN A 553 0.76 -7.47 -23.21
N SER A 554 0.47 -8.74 -23.49
CA SER A 554 1.41 -9.63 -24.17
C SER A 554 1.80 -9.11 -25.55
N GLU A 555 0.83 -8.60 -26.32
CA GLU A 555 1.09 -8.03 -27.64
C GLU A 555 1.93 -6.73 -27.58
N ILE A 556 1.71 -5.90 -26.55
CA ILE A 556 2.53 -4.71 -26.29
C ILE A 556 3.97 -5.10 -25.92
N GLU A 557 4.16 -6.12 -25.06
CA GLU A 557 5.50 -6.60 -24.72
C GLU A 557 6.25 -7.16 -25.93
N ASP A 558 5.57 -7.91 -26.78
CA ASP A 558 6.15 -8.44 -28.00
C ASP A 558 6.46 -7.34 -29.02
N ALA A 559 5.59 -6.33 -29.14
CA ALA A 559 5.83 -5.15 -29.96
C ALA A 559 7.04 -4.34 -29.44
N LEU A 560 7.18 -4.21 -28.11
CA LEU A 560 8.33 -3.57 -27.48
C LEU A 560 9.63 -4.33 -27.78
N LYS A 561 9.67 -5.65 -27.59
CA LYS A 561 10.85 -6.47 -27.92
C LYS A 561 11.22 -6.35 -29.40
N ARG A 562 10.24 -6.33 -30.31
CA ARG A 562 10.49 -6.12 -31.75
C ARG A 562 11.04 -4.72 -32.03
N ALA A 563 10.51 -3.68 -31.36
CA ALA A 563 11.00 -2.33 -31.49
C ALA A 563 12.44 -2.17 -30.96
N GLU A 564 12.76 -2.79 -29.81
CA GLU A 564 14.12 -2.82 -29.26
C GLU A 564 15.10 -3.54 -30.19
N MET A 565 14.71 -4.69 -30.76
CA MET A 565 15.52 -5.39 -31.75
C MET A 565 15.72 -4.55 -33.02
N ALA A 566 14.69 -3.84 -33.49
CA ALA A 566 14.78 -2.95 -34.63
C ALA A 566 15.67 -1.72 -34.33
N GLU A 567 15.62 -1.17 -33.12
CA GLU A 567 16.50 -0.08 -32.69
C GLU A 567 17.96 -0.54 -32.57
N ALA A 568 18.19 -1.75 -32.05
CA ALA A 568 19.52 -2.36 -32.01
C ALA A 568 20.07 -2.58 -33.42
N ALA A 569 19.27 -3.12 -34.34
CA ALA A 569 19.64 -3.27 -35.74
C ALA A 569 19.91 -1.92 -36.43
N LYS A 570 19.07 -0.90 -36.16
CA LYS A 570 19.26 0.47 -36.64
C LYS A 570 20.60 1.05 -36.15
N LYS A 571 20.94 0.90 -34.88
CA LYS A 571 22.23 1.36 -34.32
C LYS A 571 23.43 0.69 -34.98
N VAL A 572 23.32 -0.60 -35.33
CA VAL A 572 24.37 -1.30 -36.09
C VAL A 572 24.54 -0.69 -37.49
N VAL A 573 23.43 -0.46 -38.21
CA VAL A 573 23.47 0.14 -39.55
C VAL A 573 23.96 1.60 -39.51
N GLU A 574 23.54 2.39 -38.53
CA GLU A 574 24.02 3.76 -38.33
C GLU A 574 25.50 3.79 -37.99
N GLY A 575 25.99 2.85 -37.18
CA GLY A 575 27.41 2.68 -36.89
C GLY A 575 28.24 2.38 -38.14
N GLU A 576 27.75 1.49 -39.02
CA GLU A 576 28.41 1.21 -40.31
C GLU A 576 28.34 2.39 -41.28
N LEU A 577 27.22 3.11 -41.34
CA LEU A 577 27.06 4.32 -42.15
C LEU A 577 27.97 5.46 -41.68
N GLN A 578 28.15 5.61 -40.37
CA GLN A 578 29.07 6.58 -39.78
C GLN A 578 30.53 6.23 -40.10
N LYS A 579 30.90 4.95 -40.06
CA LYS A 579 32.22 4.48 -40.52
C LYS A 579 32.42 4.69 -42.03
N TRP A 580 31.37 4.59 -42.83
CA TRP A 580 31.42 4.89 -44.26
C TRP A 580 31.66 6.39 -44.50
N ARG A 581 30.91 7.27 -43.84
CA ARG A 581 31.12 8.73 -43.89
C ARG A 581 32.51 9.17 -43.40
N GLN A 582 33.07 8.50 -42.38
CA GLN A 582 34.43 8.77 -41.90
C GLN A 582 35.55 8.29 -42.84
N ARG A 583 35.25 7.33 -43.73
CA ARG A 583 36.17 6.94 -44.82
C ARG A 583 36.10 7.95 -45.96
N GLU A 584 34.88 8.34 -46.34
CA GLU A 584 34.63 9.36 -47.37
C GLU A 584 35.27 10.72 -47.01
N GLN A 585 35.18 11.15 -45.74
CA GLN A 585 35.85 12.38 -45.26
C GLN A 585 37.39 12.26 -45.19
N ARG A 586 37.94 11.04 -45.07
CA ARG A 586 39.39 10.82 -45.10
C ARG A 586 39.94 10.88 -46.53
N GLU A 587 39.19 10.36 -47.49
CA GLU A 587 39.57 10.42 -48.91
C GLU A 587 39.50 11.84 -49.50
N ILE A 588 38.67 12.73 -48.95
CA ILE A 588 38.57 14.15 -49.35
C ILE A 588 39.73 15.01 -48.75
N GLY A 589 40.46 14.50 -47.75
CA GLY A 589 41.58 15.19 -47.10
C GLY A 589 42.97 14.91 -47.67
N GLU A 590 43.08 14.02 -48.68
CA GLU A 590 44.36 13.65 -49.33
C GLU A 590 44.47 14.12 -50.80
N TYR A 591 43.75 15.19 -51.17
CA TYR A 591 43.95 15.91 -52.44
C TYR A 591 44.38 17.36 -52.23
#